data_AF-A0A1M3M4E9-F1
#
_entry.id   AF-A0A1M3M4E9-F1
#
_cell.length_a   1.000
_cell.length_b   1.000
_cell.length_c   1.000
_cell.angle_alpha   90.00
_cell.angle_beta   90.00
_cell.angle_gamma   90.00
#
_symmetry.space_group_name_H-M   'P 1'
#
loop_
_entity.id
_entity.type
_entity.pdbx_description
1 polymer ?
#
loop_
_entity_poly.entity_id
_entity_poly.type
_entity_poly.pdbx_seq_one_letter_code
_entity_poly.pdbx_strand_id
1 'polypeptide(L)' 'MSIRGIGVLLIWIGTLLLVAVLQHRIRKGAWNAEALEDSPPLERWAVPVAVAGIVLAAIGAGLTMVSFL' A
#
# COMPACT_ATOMS: atom_id res chain seq x y z
N MET A 1 -16.67 16.91 -7.88
CA MET A 1 -16.16 15.68 -7.23
C MET A 1 -16.22 15.91 -5.71
N SER A 2 -16.83 15.03 -4.92
CA SER A 2 -17.00 15.27 -3.47
C SER A 2 -15.70 14.95 -2.70
N ILE A 3 -15.48 15.60 -1.55
CA ILE A 3 -14.34 15.33 -0.64
C ILE A 3 -14.29 13.85 -0.26
N ARG A 4 -15.46 13.27 0.01
CA ARG A 4 -15.63 11.83 0.25
C ARG A 4 -15.16 10.98 -0.93
N GLY A 5 -15.54 11.36 -2.16
CA GLY A 5 -15.12 10.65 -3.38
C GLY A 5 -13.60 10.70 -3.56
N ILE A 6 -12.97 11.84 -3.28
CA ILE A 6 -11.51 11.99 -3.31
C ILE A 6 -10.86 11.10 -2.24
N GLY A 7 -11.39 11.11 -1.02
CA GLY A 7 -10.89 10.27 0.08
C GLY A 7 -10.93 8.78 -0.24
N VAL A 8 -12.07 8.29 -0.74
CA VAL A 8 -12.24 6.89 -1.16
C VAL A 8 -11.28 6.53 -2.30
N LEU A 9 -11.08 7.43 -3.27
CA LEU A 9 -10.20 7.19 -4.40
C LEU A 9 -8.73 7.09 -3.94
N LEU A 10 -8.29 7.94 -3.01
CA LEU A 10 -6.96 7.86 -2.42
C LEU A 10 -6.73 6.57 -1.63
N ILE A 11 -7.74 6.09 -0.90
CA ILE A 11 -7.69 4.77 -0.23
C ILE A 11 -7.46 3.69 -1.28
N TRP A 12 -8.28 3.65 -2.34
CA TRP A 12 -8.14 2.64 -3.39
C TRP A 12 -6.78 2.66 -4.09
N ILE A 13 -6.27 3.85 -4.45
CA ILE A 13 -4.93 3.97 -5.04
C ILE A 13 -3.87 3.47 -4.04
N GLY A 14 -3.95 3.89 -2.78
CA GLY A 14 -3.01 3.45 -1.75
C GLY A 14 -3.02 1.93 -1.55
N THR A 15 -4.21 1.33 -1.46
CA THR A 15 -4.38 -0.12 -1.36
C THR A 15 -3.81 -0.85 -2.58
N LEU A 16 -4.06 -0.36 -3.80
CA LEU A 16 -3.54 -0.97 -5.02
C LEU A 16 -2.01 -0.97 -5.06
N LEU A 17 -1.37 0.13 -4.64
CA LEU A 17 0.09 0.20 -4.55
C LEU A 17 0.65 -0.81 -3.54
N LEU A 18 0.01 -0.96 -2.39
CA LEU A 18 0.40 -1.94 -1.38
C LEU A 18 0.21 -3.38 -1.87
N VAL A 19 -0.90 -3.66 -2.54
CA VAL A 19 -1.17 -4.97 -3.14
C VAL A 19 -0.14 -5.28 -4.22
N ALA A 20 0.26 -4.31 -5.06
CA ALA A 20 1.28 -4.51 -6.08
C ALA A 20 2.64 -4.89 -5.46
N VAL A 21 3.05 -4.17 -4.40
CA VAL A 21 4.28 -4.49 -3.65
C VAL A 21 4.18 -5.87 -3.00
N LEU A 22 3.03 -6.20 -2.40
CA LEU A 22 2.80 -7.49 -1.77
C LEU A 22 2.85 -8.64 -2.79
N GLN A 23 2.18 -8.49 -3.93
CA GLN A 23 2.21 -9.47 -5.02
C GLN A 23 3.63 -9.68 -5.55
N HIS A 24 4.39 -8.60 -5.71
CA HIS A 24 5.81 -8.69 -6.09
C HIS A 24 6.60 -9.47 -5.04
N ARG A 25 6.41 -9.18 -3.75
CA ARG A 25 7.10 -9.86 -2.64
C ARG A 25 6.76 -11.36 -2.60
N ILE A 26 5.48 -11.71 -2.77
CA ILE A 26 5.01 -13.10 -2.81
C ILE A 26 5.63 -13.84 -4.00
N ARG A 27 5.64 -13.23 -5.19
CA ARG A 27 6.26 -13.82 -6.40
C ARG A 27 7.77 -14.05 -6.25
N LYS A 28 8.45 -13.24 -5.44
CA LYS A 28 9.86 -13.42 -5.10
C LYS A 28 10.13 -14.45 -4.00
N GLY A 29 9.11 -15.18 -3.56
CA GLY A 29 9.27 -16.27 -2.59
C GLY A 29 9.30 -15.79 -1.14
N ALA A 30 8.90 -14.55 -0.84
CA ALA A 30 8.93 -14.01 0.52
C ALA A 30 7.88 -14.63 1.48
N TRP A 31 7.14 -15.64 1.02
CA TRP A 31 6.14 -16.39 1.79
C TRP A 31 6.59 -17.83 2.11
N ASN A 32 7.78 -18.24 1.67
CA ASN A 32 8.30 -19.57 1.98
C ASN A 32 8.90 -19.62 3.40
N ALA A 33 8.90 -20.81 4.01
CA ALA A 33 9.56 -21.03 5.30
C ALA A 33 11.06 -20.68 5.25
N GLU A 34 11.71 -20.92 4.10
CA GLU A 34 13.12 -20.56 3.87
C GLU A 34 13.34 -19.03 3.88
N ALA A 35 12.34 -18.24 3.48
CA ALA A 35 12.43 -16.78 3.46
C ALA A 35 12.40 -16.15 4.87
N LEU A 36 12.05 -16.95 5.89
CA LEU A 36 12.12 -16.53 7.29
C LEU A 36 13.57 -16.53 7.81
N GLU A 37 14.41 -17.42 7.27
CA GLU A 37 15.83 -17.53 7.60
C GLU A 37 16.69 -16.67 6.66
N ASP A 38 16.37 -16.65 5.36
CA ASP A 38 17.05 -15.84 4.35
C ASP A 38 16.03 -15.04 3.53
N SER A 39 15.66 -13.87 4.05
CA SER A 39 14.65 -13.01 3.42
C SER A 39 15.09 -12.57 2.03
N PRO A 40 14.29 -12.81 0.96
CA PRO A 40 14.66 -12.43 -0.38
C PRO A 40 14.86 -10.91 -0.47
N PRO A 41 15.88 -10.45 -1.23
CA PRO A 41 16.30 -9.07 -1.24
C PRO A 41 15.15 -8.15 -1.69
N LEU A 42 14.88 -7.13 -0.87
CA LEU A 42 13.90 -6.08 -1.14
C LEU A 42 14.40 -5.18 -2.28
N GLU A 43 13.61 -5.08 -3.35
CA GLU A 43 13.92 -4.17 -4.44
C GLU A 43 13.76 -2.71 -3.97
N ARG A 44 14.73 -1.85 -4.31
CA ARG A 44 14.80 -0.45 -3.82
C ARG A 44 13.58 0.38 -4.20
N TRP A 45 12.85 0.03 -5.26
CA TRP A 45 11.62 0.72 -5.65
C TRP A 45 10.40 0.28 -4.84
N ALA A 46 10.41 -0.92 -4.24
CA ALA A 46 9.28 -1.43 -3.48
C ALA A 46 9.05 -0.63 -2.20
N VAL A 47 10.12 -0.11 -1.59
CA VAL A 47 10.07 0.72 -0.39
C VAL A 47 9.35 2.05 -0.62
N PRO A 48 9.76 2.93 -1.56
CA PRO A 48 9.06 4.18 -1.80
C PRO A 48 7.63 3.98 -2.29
N VAL A 49 7.35 2.91 -3.05
CA VAL A 49 5.98 2.59 -3.49
C VAL A 49 5.10 2.16 -2.31
N ALA A 50 5.59 1.34 -1.40
CA ALA A 50 4.87 0.97 -0.19
C ALA A 50 4.61 2.19 0.70
N VAL A 51 5.62 3.05 0.89
CA VAL A 51 5.47 4.30 1.65
C VAL A 51 4.41 5.20 1.01
N ALA A 52 4.46 5.41 -0.30
CA ALA A 52 3.46 6.19 -1.03
C ALA A 52 2.05 5.59 -0.86
N GLY A 53 1.93 4.26 -0.94
CA GLY A 53 0.66 3.55 -0.72
C GLY A 53 0.07 3.78 0.67
N ILE A 54 0.89 3.69 1.72
CA ILE A 54 0.48 3.96 3.11
C ILE A 54 0.03 5.41 3.26
N VAL A 55 0.83 6.37 2.77
CA VAL A 55 0.53 7.81 2.88
C VAL A 55 -0.78 8.15 2.17
N LEU A 56 -0.98 7.66 0.95
CA LEU A 56 -2.23 7.87 0.21
C LEU A 56 -3.43 7.28 0.93
N ALA A 57 -3.31 6.06 1.44
CA ALA A 57 -4.39 5.42 2.19
C ALA A 57 -4.73 6.18 3.49
N ALA A 58 -3.71 6.65 4.22
CA ALA A 58 -3.90 7.44 5.45
C ALA A 58 -4.58 8.79 5.18
N ILE A 59 -4.13 9.52 4.15
CA ILE A 59 -4.76 10.79 3.74
C ILE A 59 -6.19 10.53 3.27
N GLY A 60 -6.41 9.49 2.46
CA GLY A 60 -7.74 9.12 1.99
C GLY A 60 -8.70 8.77 3.12
N ALA A 61 -8.23 8.03 4.13
CA ALA A 61 -8.99 7.73 5.34
C ALA A 61 -9.32 9.00 6.14
N GLY A 62 -8.35 9.89 6.32
CA GLY A 62 -8.55 11.18 7.00
C GLY A 62 -9.60 12.05 6.29
N LEU A 63 -9.50 12.22 4.98
CA LEU A 63 -10.46 12.98 4.18
C LEU A 63 -11.86 12.36 4.22
N THR A 64 -11.93 11.03 4.20
CA THR A 64 -13.20 10.31 4.30
C THR A 64 -13.85 10.53 5.67
N MET A 65 -13.09 10.44 6.77
CA MET A 65 -13.58 10.70 8.12
C MET A 65 -14.05 12.15 8.30
N VAL A 66 -13.26 13.13 7.84
CA VAL A 66 -13.63 14.55 7.91
C VAL A 66 -14.90 14.85 7.12
N SER A 67 -15.20 14.11 6.06
CA SER A 67 -16.43 14.30 5.29
C SER A 67 -17.73 13.92 6.03
N PHE A 68 -17.62 13.23 7.17
CA PHE A 68 -18.76 12.87 8.03
C PHE A 68 -18.93 13.80 9.25
N LEU A 69 -17.97 14.71 9.47
CA LEU A 69 -18.05 15.77 10.48
C LEU A 69 -18.73 17.00 9.87
#